data_AF-A0A972MET4-F1
#
_entry.id   AF-A0A972MET4-F1
#
_cell.length_a   1.000
_cell.length_b   1.000
_cell.length_c   1.000
_cell.angle_alpha   90.00
_cell.angle_beta   90.00
_cell.angle_gamma   90.00
#
_symmetry.space_group_name_H-M   'P 1'
#
loop_
_entity.id
_entity.type
_entity.pdbx_description
1 polymer ?
#
loop_
_entity_poly.entity_id
_entity_poly.type
_entity_poly.pdbx_seq_one_letter_code
_entity_poly.pdbx_strand_id
1 'polypeptide(L)' 'GDELKGGKILDPNNGKFYHCSMELDENDKNKLQVRGSIDSWGLAGRTQTWYRVQ' A
#
# COMPACT_ATOMS: atom_id res chain seq x y z
N GLY A 1 4.16 10.50 -6.43
CA GLY A 1 5.16 9.73 -7.19
C GLY A 1 4.40 8.83 -8.14
N ASP A 2 5.06 8.05 -9.00
CA ASP A 2 4.29 7.08 -9.80
C ASP A 2 3.71 6.00 -8.89
N GLU A 3 2.38 5.83 -8.96
CA GLU A 3 1.67 4.80 -8.20
C GLU A 3 1.90 3.42 -8.82
N LEU A 4 2.49 2.51 -8.05
CA LEU A 4 2.66 1.11 -8.42
C LEU A 4 1.40 0.31 -8.06
N LYS A 5 0.80 -0.37 -9.03
CA LYS A 5 -0.44 -1.15 -8.89
C LYS A 5 -0.24 -2.63 -9.22
N GLY A 6 -1.22 -3.45 -8.86
CA GLY A 6 -1.28 -4.87 -9.20
C GLY A 6 -0.58 -5.80 -8.20
N GLY A 7 -0.06 -5.25 -7.10
CA GLY A 7 0.50 -6.04 -6.01
C GLY A 7 -0.58 -6.78 -5.20
N LYS A 8 -0.12 -7.69 -4.33
CA LYS A 8 -0.95 -8.32 -3.30
C LYS A 8 -0.29 -8.14 -1.93
N ILE A 9 -1.10 -7.97 -0.89
CA ILE A 9 -0.64 -7.85 0.50
C ILE A 9 -1.42 -8.81 1.40
N LEU A 10 -0.73 -9.42 2.36
CA LEU A 10 -1.35 -10.32 3.35
C LEU A 10 -1.95 -9.49 4.49
N ASP A 11 -3.20 -9.75 4.83
CA ASP A 11 -3.83 -9.26 6.06
C ASP A 11 -3.45 -10.19 7.22
N PRO A 12 -2.62 -9.76 8.19
CA PRO A 12 -2.17 -10.61 9.28
C PRO A 12 -3.30 -11.01 10.23
N ASN A 13 -4.43 -10.29 10.23
CA ASN A 13 -5.54 -10.59 11.15
C ASN A 13 -6.33 -11.83 10.75
N ASN A 14 -6.35 -12.18 9.46
CA ASN A 14 -7.16 -13.27 8.93
C ASN A 14 -6.46 -14.15 7.89
N GLY A 15 -5.23 -13.83 7.50
CA GLY A 15 -4.44 -14.60 6.54
C GLY A 15 -4.87 -14.49 5.08
N LYS A 16 -5.78 -13.57 4.73
CA LYS A 16 -6.23 -13.37 3.34
C LYS A 16 -5.33 -12.38 2.60
N PHE A 17 -5.22 -12.57 1.28
CA PHE A 17 -4.55 -11.62 0.40
C PHE A 17 -5.53 -10.57 -0.14
N TYR A 18 -5.11 -9.31 -0.11
CA TYR A 18 -5.80 -8.15 -0.65
C TYR A 18 -5.00 -7.51 -1.79
N HIS A 19 -5.66 -6.68 -2.60
CA HIS A 19 -5.01 -5.87 -3.62
C HIS A 19 -4.09 -4.84 -2.94
N CYS A 20 -2.95 -4.57 -3.56
CA CYS A 20 -1.96 -3.62 -3.05
C CYS A 20 -1.59 -2.60 -4.11
N SER A 21 -1.61 -1.32 -3.73
CA SER A 21 -0.93 -0.25 -4.45
C SER A 21 0.04 0.49 -3.53
N MET A 22 1.09 1.06 -4.12
CA MET A 22 2.14 1.77 -3.39
C MET A 22 2.49 3.06 -4.10
N GLU A 23 2.72 4.11 -3.33
CA GLU A 23 3.13 5.41 -3.86
C GLU A 23 4.25 5.99 -2.99
N LEU A 24 5.37 6.37 -3.62
CA LEU A 24 6.42 7.11 -2.94
C LEU A 24 6.01 8.58 -2.82
N ASP A 25 6.12 9.13 -1.61
CA ASP A 25 5.82 10.52 -1.34
C ASP A 25 6.77 11.43 -2.14
N GLU A 26 6.19 12.42 -2.84
CA GLU A 26 6.95 13.33 -3.72
C GLU A 26 7.81 14.31 -2.94
N ASN A 27 7.36 14.69 -1.74
CA ASN A 27 8.04 15.66 -0.90
C ASN A 27 9.05 14.98 0.03
N ASP A 28 8.86 13.70 0.37
CA ASP A 28 9.73 12.95 1.27
C ASP A 28 9.97 11.50 0.82
N LYS A 29 11.11 11.26 0.15
CA LYS A 29 11.50 9.92 -0.34
C LYS A 29 11.76 8.87 0.75
N ASN A 30 11.65 9.24 2.03
CA ASN A 30 11.67 8.32 3.16
C ASN A 30 10.28 7.82 3.56
N LYS A 31 9.21 8.32 2.94
CA LYS A 31 7.83 7.90 3.20
C LYS A 31 7.25 7.17 1.99
N LEU A 32 6.74 5.97 2.23
CA LEU A 32 6.03 5.16 1.26
C LEU A 32 4.60 4.95 1.72
N GLN A 33 3.62 5.37 0.93
CA GLN A 33 2.22 5.04 1.16
C GLN A 33 1.96 3.64 0.61
N VAL A 34 1.46 2.74 1.46
CA VAL A 34 1.12 1.36 1.11
C VAL A 34 -0.37 1.16 1.36
N ARG A 35 -1.14 0.93 0.31
CA ARG A 35 -2.59 0.75 0.37
C ARG A 35 -2.98 -0.70 0.11
N GLY A 36 -3.68 -1.31 1.06
CA GLY A 36 -4.31 -2.61 0.90
C GLY A 36 -5.83 -2.47 0.74
N SER A 37 -6.41 -3.10 -0.28
CA SER A 37 -7.86 -3.03 -0.57
C SER A 37 -8.47 -4.38 -0.92
N ILE A 38 -9.75 -4.54 -0.57
CA ILE A 38 -10.51 -5.75 -0.90
C ILE A 38 -10.96 -5.78 -2.37
N ASP A 39 -11.06 -4.61 -3.01
CA ASP A 39 -11.42 -4.46 -4.41
C ASP A 39 -10.22 -4.03 -5.27
N SER A 40 -10.30 -4.34 -6.56
CA SER A 40 -9.24 -4.06 -7.53
C SER A 40 -9.08 -2.58 -7.89
N TRP A 41 -10.07 -1.73 -7.59
CA TRP A 41 -9.99 -0.29 -7.81
C TRP A 41 -9.34 0.46 -6.65
N GLY A 42 -9.12 -0.20 -5.51
CA GLY A 42 -8.53 0.44 -4.34
C GLY A 42 -9.50 1.27 -3.52
N LEU A 43 -10.82 1.16 -3.71
CA LEU A 43 -11.80 2.03 -3.06
C LEU A 43 -12.04 1.64 -1.59
N ALA A 44 -12.23 0.35 -1.32
CA ALA A 44 -12.47 -0.20 0.01
C ALA A 44 -11.17 -0.80 0.56
N GLY A 45 -10.47 -0.03 1.38
CA GLY A 45 -9.17 -0.43 1.89
C GLY A 45 -8.62 0.51 2.95
N ARG A 46 -7.39 0.21 3.38
CA ARG A 46 -6.62 1.01 4.34
C ARG A 46 -5.28 1.39 3.73
N THR A 47 -4.84 2.60 4.02
CA THR A 47 -3.50 3.08 3.66
C THR A 47 -2.65 3.16 4.93
N GLN A 48 -1.40 2.73 4.83
CA GLN A 48 -0.37 2.87 5.86
C GLN A 48 0.81 3.64 5.30
N THR A 49 1.46 4.45 6.14
CA THR A 49 2.72 5.11 5.77
C THR A 49 3.88 4.30 6.35
N TRP A 50 4.74 3.78 5.47
CA TRP A 50 5.98 3.11 5.83
C TRP A 50 7.13 4.11 5.79
N TYR A 51 7.94 4.10 6.84
CA TYR A 51 9.12 4.95 6.96
C TYR A 51 10.36 4.14 6.62
N ARG A 52 11.22 4.69 5.77
CA ARG A 52 12.52 4.09 5.42
C ARG A 52 13.38 4.00 6.68
N VAL A 53 13.84 2.79 6.99
CA VAL A 53 14.85 2.52 8.04
C VAL A 53 16.26 2.78 7.50
N GLN A 54 17.16 3.23 8.37
CA GLN A 54 18.60 3.45 8.10
C GLN A 54 19.43 2.28 8.62
#